data_AF-A0A0Q9TIQ4-F1
#
_entry.id   AF-A0A0Q9TIQ4-F1
#
_cell.length_a   1.000
_cell.length_b   1.000
_cell.length_c   1.000
_cell.angle_alpha   90.00
_cell.angle_beta   90.00
_cell.angle_gamma   90.00
#
_symmetry.space_group_name_H-M   'P 1'
#
loop_
_entity.id
_entity.type
_entity.pdbx_description
1 polymer ?
#
loop_
_entity_poly.entity_id
_entity_poly.type
_entity_poly.pdbx_seq_one_letter_code
_entity_poly.pdbx_strand_id
1 'polypeptide(L)' 'MDGTAEMRALAEVQERLQARFPELDPGVVEASVRLAHAELNGPVRAFVPVLVERAARERLAFTVRDS' A
#
# COMPACT_ATOMS: atom_id res chain seq x y z
N MET A 1 8.31 9.22 12.71
CA MET A 1 8.53 9.58 11.31
C MET A 1 7.82 10.90 11.07
N ASP A 2 8.48 11.81 10.36
CA ASP A 2 7.82 13.01 9.83
C ASP A 2 6.87 12.61 8.70
N GLY A 3 5.78 13.35 8.47
CA GLY A 3 4.76 13.04 7.46
C GLY A 3 5.35 12.94 6.05
N THR A 4 6.39 13.72 5.74
CA THR A 4 7.10 13.64 4.46
C THR A 4 7.87 12.33 4.28
N ALA A 5 8.46 11.78 5.35
CA ALA A 5 9.16 10.50 5.30
C ALA A 5 8.18 9.33 5.14
N GLU A 6 7.02 9.40 5.80
CA GLU A 6 5.93 8.44 5.63
C GLU A 6 5.44 8.42 4.17
N MET A 7 5.15 9.60 3.59
CA MET A 7 4.69 9.69 2.20
C MET A 7 5.70 9.15 1.19
N ARG A 8 7.00 9.39 1.40
CA ARG A 8 8.05 8.79 0.56
C ARG A 8 8.06 7.26 0.67
N ALA A 9 8.01 6.73 1.90
CA ALA A 9 7.98 5.30 2.11
C ALA A 9 6.73 4.66 1.50
N LEU A 10 5.59 5.34 1.50
CA LEU A 10 4.37 4.86 0.83
C LEU A 10 4.49 4.85 -0.70
N ALA A 11 5.20 5.82 -1.30
CA ALA A 11 5.49 5.79 -2.73
C ALA A 11 6.38 4.57 -3.09
N GLU A 12 7.42 4.30 -2.29
CA GLU A 12 8.26 3.11 -2.48
C GLU A 12 7.48 1.80 -2.31
N VAL A 13 6.53 1.76 -1.36
CA VAL A 13 5.60 0.62 -1.21
C VAL A 13 4.76 0.44 -2.47
N GLN A 14 4.20 1.52 -3.02
CA GLN A 14 3.40 1.48 -4.23
C GLN A 14 4.22 0.94 -5.42
N GLU A 15 5.45 1.42 -5.62
CA GLU A 15 6.34 0.93 -6.67
C GLU A 15 6.62 -0.58 -6.53
N ARG A 16 6.91 -1.06 -5.31
CA ARG A 16 7.11 -2.49 -5.05
C ARG A 16 5.88 -3.31 -5.37
N LEU A 17 4.69 -2.83 -5.02
CA LEU A 17 3.44 -3.53 -5.28
C LEU A 17 3.09 -3.55 -6.78
N GLN A 18 3.34 -2.44 -7.50
CA GLN A 18 3.18 -2.41 -8.95
C GLN A 18 4.11 -3.41 -9.64
N ALA A 19 5.37 -3.50 -9.21
CA ALA A 19 6.31 -4.50 -9.72
C ALA A 19 5.91 -5.94 -9.35
N ARG A 20 5.22 -6.14 -8.22
CA ARG A 20 4.79 -7.45 -7.72
C ARG A 20 3.54 -7.99 -8.42
N PHE A 21 2.67 -7.10 -8.89
CA PHE A 21 1.39 -7.39 -9.55
C PHE A 21 1.30 -6.66 -10.91
N PRO A 22 2.20 -6.96 -11.86
CA PRO A 22 2.26 -6.26 -13.15
C PRO A 22 1.00 -6.46 -14.03
N GLU A 23 0.17 -7.45 -13.72
CA GLU A 23 -1.09 -7.74 -14.41
C GLU A 23 -2.26 -6.84 -13.98
N LEU A 24 -2.12 -6.12 -12.85
CA LEU A 24 -3.17 -5.23 -12.35
C LEU A 24 -2.99 -3.81 -12.88
N ASP A 25 -4.12 -3.11 -13.05
CA ASP A 25 -4.10 -1.69 -13.36
C ASP A 25 -3.37 -0.89 -12.25
N PRO A 26 -2.45 0.03 -12.59
CA PRO A 26 -1.72 0.82 -11.59
C PRO A 26 -2.62 1.60 -10.62
N GLY A 27 -3.82 2.02 -11.06
CA GLY A 27 -4.81 2.68 -10.23
C GLY A 27 -5.46 1.76 -9.20
N VAL A 28 -5.56 0.46 -9.47
CA VAL A 28 -6.00 -0.55 -8.48
C VAL A 28 -4.96 -0.69 -7.37
N VAL A 29 -3.67 -0.70 -7.74
CA VAL A 29 -2.56 -0.74 -6.78
C VAL A 29 -2.53 0.54 -5.92
N GLU A 30 -2.61 1.71 -6.55
CA GLU A 30 -2.67 3.00 -5.85
C GLU A 30 -3.86 3.06 -4.87
N ALA A 31 -5.06 2.69 -5.33
CA ALA A 31 -6.25 2.67 -4.50
C ALA A 31 -6.08 1.74 -3.29
N SER A 32 -5.46 0.58 -3.46
CA SER A 32 -5.20 -0.38 -2.38
C SER A 32 -4.25 0.17 -1.33
N VAL A 33 -3.17 0.84 -1.74
CA VAL A 33 -2.21 1.50 -0.84
C VAL A 33 -2.90 2.63 -0.07
N ARG A 34 -3.65 3.49 -0.77
CA ARG A 34 -4.37 4.63 -0.17
C ARG A 34 -5.42 4.18 0.85
N LEU A 35 -6.21 3.14 0.54
CA LEU A 35 -7.22 2.61 1.45
C LEU A 35 -6.57 2.01 2.71
N ALA A 36 -5.51 1.22 2.55
CA ALA A 36 -4.77 0.66 3.68
C ALA A 36 -4.13 1.75 4.56
N HIS A 37 -3.67 2.87 3.97
CA HIS A 37 -3.14 4.00 4.73
C HIS A 37 -4.22 4.72 5.53
N ALA A 38 -5.39 4.96 4.93
CA ALA A 38 -6.51 5.64 5.57
C ALA A 38 -7.07 4.89 6.79
N GLU A 39 -6.93 3.57 6.83
CA GLU A 39 -7.31 2.74 7.99
C GLU A 39 -6.43 2.97 9.23
N LEU A 40 -5.23 3.54 9.06
CA LEU A 40 -4.28 3.78 10.15
C LEU A 40 -4.36 5.24 10.62
N ASN A 41 -5.15 5.50 11.65
CA ASN A 41 -5.39 6.85 12.20
C ASN A 41 -4.78 7.09 13.60
N GLY A 42 -3.95 6.17 14.10
CA GLY A 42 -3.33 6.26 15.42
C GLY A 42 -2.11 7.21 15.52
N PRO A 43 -1.71 7.59 16.74
CA PRO A 43 -0.58 8.50 16.99
C PRO A 43 0.79 7.86 16.74
N VAL A 44 0.88 6.52 16.80
CA VAL A 44 2.12 5.78 16.53
C VAL A 44 2.21 5.48 15.05
N ARG A 45 3.16 6.12 14.36
CA ARG A 45 3.27 6.08 12.90
C ARG A 45 4.52 5.37 12.35
N ALA A 46 5.38 4.85 13.23
CA ALA A 46 6.67 4.26 12.85
C ALA A 46 6.57 3.02 11.95
N PHE A 47 5.44 2.31 11.97
CA PHE A 47 5.25 1.05 11.23
C PHE A 47 4.25 1.17 10.08
N VAL A 48 3.77 2.38 9.80
CA VAL A 48 2.72 2.61 8.80
C VAL A 48 3.07 2.04 7.43
N PRO A 49 4.27 2.27 6.86
CA PRO A 49 4.58 1.74 5.53
C PRO A 49 4.49 0.22 5.45
N VAL A 50 4.98 -0.49 6.48
CA VAL A 50 4.98 -1.96 6.55
C VAL A 50 3.55 -2.51 6.69
N LEU A 51 2.73 -1.88 7.54
CA LEU A 51 1.34 -2.27 7.71
C LEU A 51 0.52 -2.03 6.45
N VAL A 52 0.74 -0.88 5.79
CA VAL A 52 0.11 -0.55 4.52
C VAL A 52 0.49 -1.55 3.43
N GLU A 53 1.78 -1.83 3.26
CA GLU A 53 2.26 -2.79 2.26
C GLU A 53 1.64 -4.18 2.45
N ARG A 54 1.59 -4.66 3.70
CA ARG A 54 0.96 -5.94 4.02
C ARG A 54 -0.51 -5.95 3.62
N ALA A 55 -1.27 -4.97 4.09
CA ALA A 55 -2.71 -4.93 3.90
C ALA A 55 -3.09 -4.68 2.43
N ALA A 56 -2.33 -3.87 1.70
CA ALA A 56 -2.52 -3.66 0.26
C ALA A 56 -2.20 -4.95 -0.51
N ARG A 57 -1.09 -5.64 -0.18
CA ARG A 57 -0.71 -6.91 -0.81
C ARG A 57 -1.79 -7.98 -0.63
N GLU A 58 -2.38 -8.10 0.55
CA GLU A 58 -3.46 -9.05 0.83
C GLU A 58 -4.70 -8.77 -0.04
N ARG A 59 -5.09 -7.50 -0.22
CA ARG A 59 -6.19 -7.09 -1.12
C ARG A 59 -5.90 -7.39 -2.58
N LEU A 60 -4.72 -7.02 -3.07
CA LEU A 60 -4.32 -7.24 -4.47
C LEU A 60 -4.23 -8.73 -4.80
N ALA A 61 -3.70 -9.54 -3.88
CA ALA A 61 -3.65 -11.00 -4.05
C ALA A 61 -5.04 -11.64 -4.12
N PHE A 62 -6.04 -11.06 -3.45
CA PHE A 62 -7.43 -11.46 -3.61
C PHE A 62 -7.94 -11.08 -5.01
N THR A 63 -7.75 -9.82 -5.43
CA THR A 63 -8.16 -9.34 -6.77
C THR A 63 -7.64 -10.21 -7.92
N VAL A 64 -6.37 -10.62 -7.89
CA VAL A 64 -5.78 -11.49 -8.93
C VAL A 64 -6.43 -12.88 -8.97
N ARG A 65 -6.89 -13.41 -7.83
CA ARG A 65 -7.49 -14.75 -7.75
C ARG A 65 -8.95 -14.78 -8.20
N ASP A 66 -9.66 -13.66 -8.09
CA ASP A 66 -11.06 -13.50 -8.50
C ASP A 66 -11.22 -13.03 -9.96
N SER A 67 -10.11 -12.75 -10.66
CA SER A 67 -10.07 -12.36 -12.08
C SER A 67 -9.89 -13.59 -12.98
#